data_AF-A0A8J5MZ88-F1
#
_entry.id   AF-A0A8J5MZ88-F1
#
_cell.length_a   1.000
_cell.length_b   1.000
_cell.length_c   1.000
_cell.angle_alpha   90.00
_cell.angle_beta   90.00
_cell.angle_gamma   90.00
#
_symmetry.space_group_name_H-M   'P 1'
#
loop_
_entity.id
_entity.type
_entity.pdbx_description
1 polymer ?
#
loop_
_entity_poly.entity_id
_entity_poly.type
_entity_poly.pdbx_seq_one_letter_code
_entity_poly.pdbx_strand_id
1 'polypeptide(L)'
;MSYACTQNVTFTAAVNNNTGSSNGLVKLVLSGVQMQPFTVKGKFGGAWDCVGFFTVSIWVSLLATLPMVTILRVGTYMHSDIKTMDRFDDPEGQPLWYQTLIKMKLDTDLRSCCIR
;
A
#
# COMPACT_ATOMS: atom_id res chain seq x y z
N MET A 1 22.32 13.08 -15.20
CA MET A 1 21.34 12.92 -14.12
C MET A 1 22.14 12.93 -12.84
N SER A 2 21.81 13.79 -11.88
CA SER A 2 22.50 13.88 -10.60
C SER A 2 21.67 13.20 -9.52
N TYR A 3 22.32 12.75 -8.44
CA TYR A 3 21.64 12.30 -7.23
C TYR A 3 21.80 13.39 -6.18
N ALA A 4 20.69 13.82 -5.57
CA ALA A 4 20.70 14.77 -4.46
C ALA A 4 20.11 14.11 -3.20
N CYS A 5 20.69 14.38 -2.05
CA CYS A 5 20.24 13.84 -0.78
C CYS A 5 20.26 14.95 0.27
N THR A 6 19.07 15.35 0.73
CA THR A 6 18.87 16.31 1.82
C THR A 6 19.15 15.69 3.20
N GLN A 7 19.16 14.35 3.29
CA GLN A 7 19.47 13.64 4.54
C GLN A 7 20.94 13.82 4.92
N ASN A 8 21.19 13.94 6.22
CA ASN A 8 22.55 14.08 6.76
C ASN A 8 23.32 12.77 6.61
N VAL A 9 24.36 12.78 5.77
CA VAL A 9 25.26 11.63 5.63
C VAL A 9 26.34 11.74 6.69
N THR A 10 26.41 10.77 7.61
CA THR A 10 27.38 10.74 8.70
C THR A 10 28.45 9.69 8.44
N PHE A 11 29.69 10.11 8.32
CA PHE A 11 30.85 9.21 8.23
C PHE A 11 31.56 9.19 9.58
N THR A 12 31.69 8.01 10.17
CA THR A 12 32.44 7.78 11.41
C THR A 12 33.68 6.97 11.10
N ALA A 13 34.86 7.54 11.33
CA ALA A 13 36.13 6.83 11.22
C ALA A 13 36.76 6.68 12.61
N ALA A 14 37.17 5.46 12.95
CA ALA A 14 37.98 5.20 14.12
C ALA A 14 39.44 5.56 13.81
N VAL A 15 40.03 6.44 14.61
CA VAL A 15 41.45 6.80 14.47
C VAL A 15 42.30 5.70 15.08
N ASN A 16 42.80 4.80 14.23
CA ASN A 16 43.76 3.79 14.63
C ASN A 16 45.16 4.42 14.61
N ASN A 17 45.64 4.88 15.76
CA ASN A 17 47.06 5.21 15.91
C ASN A 17 47.79 3.95 16.36
N ASN A 18 48.82 3.51 15.63
CA ASN A 18 49.58 2.28 15.91
C ASN A 18 50.39 2.34 17.23
N THR A 19 50.27 3.42 17.99
CA THR A 19 50.83 3.56 19.32
C THR A 19 49.77 4.14 20.26
N GLY A 20 49.27 3.28 21.15
CA GLY A 20 48.63 3.61 22.42
C GLY A 20 47.61 4.76 22.47
N SER A 21 46.33 4.39 22.54
CA SER A 21 45.30 5.11 23.32
C SER A 21 44.94 6.53 22.87
N SER A 22 44.35 6.65 21.69
CA SER A 22 43.35 7.69 21.45
C SER A 22 42.14 7.09 20.74
N ASN A 23 41.14 6.68 21.51
CA ASN A 23 39.82 6.28 21.04
C ASN A 23 39.07 7.51 20.48
N GLY A 24 39.63 8.12 19.43
CA GLY A 24 39.06 9.28 18.76
C GLY A 24 38.13 8.82 17.65
N LEU A 25 36.84 9.12 17.78
CA LEU A 25 35.86 8.96 16.72
C LEU A 25 35.80 10.28 15.94
N VAL A 26 36.27 10.28 14.69
CA VAL A 26 36.10 11.43 13.81
C VAL A 26 34.77 11.29 13.09
N LYS A 27 33.88 12.28 13.29
CA LYS A 27 32.56 12.33 12.69
C LYS A 27 32.49 13.47 11.66
N LEU A 28 32.25 13.13 10.40
CA LEU A 28 31.96 14.08 9.33
C LEU A 28 30.46 14.03 9.03
N VAL A 29 29.79 15.18 9.06
CA VAL A 29 28.36 15.29 8.73
C VAL A 29 28.22 16.19 7.51
N LEU A 30 27.72 15.65 6.41
CA LEU A 30 27.38 16.43 5.23
C LEU A 30 25.86 16.54 5.12
N SER A 31 25.36 17.76 4.99
CA SER A 31 23.94 18.05 4.79
C SER A 31 23.75 18.61 3.38
N GLY A 32 22.77 18.10 2.63
CA GLY A 32 22.45 18.58 1.29
C GLY A 32 23.53 18.28 0.24
N VAL A 33 23.83 17.00 0.03
CA VAL A 33 24.84 16.58 -0.96
C VAL A 33 24.22 16.33 -2.33
N GLN A 34 24.86 16.81 -3.39
CA GLN A 34 24.49 16.52 -4.77
C GLN A 34 25.71 16.01 -5.53
N MET A 35 25.61 14.83 -6.13
CA MET A 35 26.72 14.15 -6.81
C MET A 35 26.33 13.76 -8.25
N GLN A 36 27.25 13.98 -9.18
CA GLN A 36 27.11 13.61 -10.59
C GLN A 36 28.45 13.02 -11.08
N PRO A 37 28.61 11.69 -11.09
CA PRO A 37 29.90 11.05 -11.35
C PRO A 37 30.35 11.15 -12.82
N PHE A 38 29.42 11.24 -13.78
CA PHE A 38 29.75 11.40 -15.20
C PHE A 38 28.80 12.40 -15.88
N THR A 39 29.38 13.21 -16.79
CA THR A 39 28.85 14.45 -17.41
C THR A 39 28.99 15.70 -16.55
N VAL A 40 29.82 16.66 -16.98
CA VAL A 40 29.91 18.01 -16.44
C VAL A 40 29.94 19.00 -17.59
N LYS A 41 28.77 19.48 -18.01
CA LYS A 41 28.62 20.71 -18.80
C LYS A 41 28.41 21.91 -17.87
N GLY A 42 29.28 22.06 -16.86
CA GLY A 42 29.29 23.18 -15.90
C GLY A 42 28.07 23.32 -14.97
N LYS A 43 27.03 22.49 -15.11
CA LYS A 43 25.83 22.49 -14.27
C LYS A 43 25.41 21.05 -13.93
N PHE A 44 24.92 20.86 -12.71
CA PHE A 44 24.28 19.61 -12.32
C PHE A 44 22.99 19.44 -13.13
N GLY A 45 22.78 18.24 -13.69
CA GLY A 45 21.51 17.91 -14.35
C GLY A 45 20.41 17.64 -13.32
N GLY A 46 19.18 17.39 -13.78
CA GLY A 46 18.05 17.05 -12.92
C GLY A 46 18.42 16.03 -11.84
N ALA A 47 18.04 16.34 -10.60
CA ALA A 47 18.40 15.60 -9.42
C ALA A 47 17.31 14.58 -9.07
N TRP A 48 17.72 13.37 -8.72
CA TRP A 48 16.88 12.35 -8.10
C TRP A 48 17.17 12.32 -6.61
N ASP A 49 16.12 12.48 -5.80
CA ASP A 49 16.25 12.49 -4.35
C ASP A 49 16.53 11.08 -3.79
N CYS A 50 17.35 11.00 -2.72
CA CYS A 50 17.61 9.77 -1.95
C CYS A 50 16.36 9.10 -1.35
N VAL A 51 15.18 9.72 -1.44
CA VAL A 51 13.94 9.16 -0.92
C VAL A 51 13.33 8.29 -2.01
N GLY A 52 13.32 6.98 -1.79
CA GLY A 52 12.54 6.07 -2.60
C GLY A 52 11.06 6.40 -2.43
N PHE A 53 10.46 7.09 -3.39
CA PHE A 53 9.01 7.32 -3.47
C PHE A 53 8.21 6.02 -3.27
N PHE A 54 8.81 4.87 -3.61
CA PHE A 54 8.31 3.55 -3.26
C PHE A 54 9.35 2.75 -2.48
N THR A 55 9.28 2.82 -1.15
CA THR A 55 10.17 2.01 -0.30
C THR A 55 9.74 0.53 -0.30
N VAL A 56 10.68 -0.37 0.00
CA VAL A 56 10.44 -1.82 0.08
C VAL A 56 9.25 -2.14 1.00
N SER A 57 9.12 -1.40 2.10
CA SER A 57 8.06 -1.58 3.09
C SER A 57 6.66 -1.37 2.51
N ILE A 58 6.47 -0.36 1.65
CA ILE A 58 5.16 -0.08 1.03
C ILE A 58 4.77 -1.21 0.09
N TRP A 59 5.70 -1.71 -0.73
CA TRP A 59 5.44 -2.80 -1.67
C TRP A 59 5.05 -4.09 -0.96
N VAL A 60 5.78 -4.44 0.10
CA VAL A 60 5.51 -5.66 0.88
C VAL A 60 4.17 -5.55 1.61
N SER A 61 3.85 -4.38 2.17
CA SER A 61 2.55 -4.14 2.80
C SER A 61 1.41 -4.23 1.80
N LEU A 62 1.54 -3.62 0.63
CA LEU A 62 0.50 -3.61 -0.38
C LEU A 62 0.27 -5.01 -0.95
N LEU A 63 1.34 -5.75 -1.22
CA LEU A 63 1.28 -7.14 -1.68
C LEU A 63 0.66 -8.07 -0.64
N ALA A 64 0.88 -7.84 0.65
CA ALA A 64 0.32 -8.66 1.73
C ALA A 64 -1.15 -8.30 2.07
N THR A 65 -1.52 -7.03 2.03
CA THR A 65 -2.89 -6.58 2.36
C THR A 65 -3.90 -6.90 1.26
N LEU A 66 -3.50 -6.82 -0.02
CA LEU A 66 -4.37 -7.17 -1.15
C LEU A 66 -5.06 -8.55 -1.03
N PRO A 67 -4.33 -9.68 -0.83
CA PRO A 67 -4.95 -10.99 -0.70
C PRO A 67 -5.78 -11.17 0.57
N MET A 68 -5.42 -10.47 1.67
CA MET A 68 -6.23 -10.48 2.88
C MET A 68 -7.60 -9.84 2.62
N VAL A 69 -7.63 -8.71 1.92
CA VAL A 69 -8.86 -8.00 1.58
C VAL A 69 -9.71 -8.79 0.59
N THR A 70 -9.12 -9.46 -0.41
CA THR A 70 -9.91 -10.26 -1.38
C THR A 70 -10.64 -11.42 -0.70
N ILE A 71 -9.97 -12.16 0.18
CA ILE A 71 -10.59 -13.28 0.91
C ILE A 71 -11.70 -12.78 1.84
N LEU A 72 -11.46 -11.67 2.55
CA LEU A 72 -12.48 -11.04 3.40
C LEU A 72 -13.69 -10.56 2.58
N ARG A 73 -13.46 -9.95 1.40
CA ARG A 73 -14.53 -9.52 0.50
C ARG A 73 -15.40 -10.69 0.05
N VAL A 74 -14.78 -11.77 -0.42
CA VAL A 74 -15.49 -12.99 -0.82
C VAL A 74 -16.27 -13.60 0.36
N GLY A 75 -15.67 -13.64 1.55
CA GLY A 75 -16.33 -14.11 2.77
C GLY A 75 -17.55 -13.26 3.14
N THR A 76 -17.44 -11.93 3.11
CA THR A 76 -18.57 -11.02 3.40
C THR A 76 -19.68 -11.07 2.36
N TYR A 77 -19.33 -11.28 1.09
CA TYR A 77 -20.30 -11.47 0.01
C TYR A 77 -21.14 -12.73 0.24
N MET A 78 -20.51 -13.82 0.68
CA MET A 78 -21.21 -15.06 1.05
C MET A 78 -22.05 -14.90 2.33
N HIS A 79 -21.58 -14.13 3.31
CA HIS A 79 -22.33 -13.89 4.56
C HIS A 79 -23.64 -13.13 4.32
N SER A 80 -23.68 -12.27 3.31
CA SER A 80 -24.86 -11.46 2.97
C SER A 80 -25.95 -12.24 2.23
N ASP A 81 -25.65 -13.43 1.70
CA ASP A 81 -26.61 -14.29 0.97
C ASP A 81 -27.34 -15.29 1.90
N ILE A 82 -27.07 -15.25 3.22
CA ILE A 82 -27.84 -16.02 4.19
C ILE A 82 -29.24 -15.40 4.35
N LYS A 83 -30.15 -15.89 3.50
CA LYS A 83 -31.60 -15.80 3.67
C LYS A 83 -31.99 -16.61 4.91
N THR A 84 -32.19 -15.93 6.04
CA THR A 84 -32.87 -16.52 7.20
C THR A 84 -34.28 -16.86 6.79
N MET A 85 -34.67 -18.11 6.98
CA MET A 85 -35.92 -18.66 6.48
C MET A 85 -37.11 -17.85 7.02
N ASP A 86 -37.75 -17.11 6.13
CA ASP A 86 -38.88 -16.19 6.33
C ASP A 86 -40.20 -16.96 6.54
N ARG A 87 -40.19 -17.95 7.46
CA ARG A 87 -41.34 -18.83 7.74
C ARG A 87 -42.12 -18.42 8.98
N PHE A 88 -41.79 -17.27 9.56
CA PHE A 88 -42.46 -16.77 10.77
C PHE A 88 -43.14 -15.42 10.55
N ASP A 89 -43.53 -15.10 9.32
CA ASP A 89 -44.28 -13.88 9.00
C ASP A 89 -45.30 -14.15 7.88
N ASP A 90 -46.34 -14.93 8.18
CA ASP A 90 -47.64 -14.80 7.50
C ASP A 90 -48.74 -15.63 8.20
N PRO A 91 -49.60 -15.00 9.01
CA PRO A 91 -51.03 -15.29 9.02
C PRO A 91 -51.74 -14.41 7.97
N GLU A 92 -51.98 -15.02 6.80
CA GLU A 92 -52.95 -14.73 5.73
C GLU A 92 -53.59 -13.32 5.65
N GLY A 93 -53.29 -12.56 4.58
CA GLY A 93 -54.02 -11.32 4.28
C GLY A 93 -54.04 -10.77 2.85
N GLN A 94 -53.02 -10.91 1.99
CA GLN A 94 -53.02 -10.25 0.66
C GLN A 94 -52.27 -11.05 -0.43
N PRO A 95 -52.75 -11.06 -1.70
CA PRO A 95 -52.32 -12.03 -2.70
C PRO A 95 -50.92 -11.78 -3.30
N LEU A 96 -50.12 -12.84 -3.25
CA LEU A 96 -48.65 -12.90 -3.35
C LEU A 96 -48.04 -12.81 -4.76
N TRP A 97 -48.84 -12.73 -5.82
CA TRP A 97 -48.35 -12.91 -7.20
C TRP A 97 -47.59 -11.70 -7.77
N TYR A 98 -47.95 -10.48 -7.37
CA TYR A 98 -47.15 -9.28 -7.71
C TYR A 98 -45.86 -9.19 -6.89
N GLN A 99 -45.90 -9.60 -5.61
CA GLN A 99 -44.75 -9.54 -4.69
C GLN A 99 -43.63 -10.51 -5.11
N THR A 100 -43.99 -11.69 -5.61
CA THR A 100 -43.03 -12.71 -6.08
C THR A 100 -42.39 -12.35 -7.42
N LEU A 101 -43.16 -11.77 -8.35
CA LEU A 101 -42.62 -11.32 -9.64
C LEU A 101 -41.61 -10.16 -9.50
N ILE A 102 -41.87 -9.20 -8.60
CA ILE A 102 -40.93 -8.10 -8.33
C ILE A 102 -39.64 -8.61 -7.68
N LYS A 103 -39.71 -9.58 -6.75
CA LYS A 103 -38.53 -10.14 -6.06
C LYS A 103 -37.65 -10.98 -6.99
N MET A 104 -38.25 -11.72 -7.93
CA MET A 104 -37.50 -12.47 -8.96
C MET A 104 -36.86 -11.55 -10.01
N LYS A 105 -37.52 -10.45 -10.38
CA LYS A 105 -36.93 -9.45 -11.28
C LYS A 105 -35.77 -8.71 -10.61
N LEU A 106 -35.91 -8.35 -9.33
CA LEU A 106 -34.86 -7.67 -8.57
C LEU A 106 -33.62 -8.54 -8.34
N ASP A 107 -33.76 -9.84 -8.02
CA ASP A 107 -32.60 -10.75 -7.79
C ASP A 107 -31.86 -11.08 -9.10
N THR A 108 -32.59 -11.21 -10.22
CA THR A 108 -31.99 -11.51 -11.53
C THR A 108 -31.25 -10.29 -12.11
N ASP A 109 -31.78 -9.07 -11.96
CA ASP A 109 -31.08 -7.82 -12.34
C ASP A 109 -29.87 -7.55 -11.41
N LEU A 110 -29.93 -7.89 -10.11
CA LEU A 110 -28.77 -7.74 -9.21
C LEU A 110 -27.64 -8.74 -9.52
N ARG A 111 -27.95 -10.02 -9.78
CA ARG A 111 -26.92 -11.02 -10.11
C ARG A 111 -26.31 -10.84 -11.50
N SER A 112 -27.07 -10.31 -12.48
CA SER A 112 -26.57 -10.08 -13.84
C SER A 112 -25.74 -8.78 -13.96
N CYS A 113 -25.98 -7.77 -13.11
CA CYS A 113 -25.20 -6.52 -13.11
C CYS A 113 -23.90 -6.58 -12.26
N CYS A 114 -23.75 -7.56 -11.36
CA CYS A 114 -22.62 -7.64 -10.42
C CYS A 114 -21.57 -8.72 -10.77
N ILE A 115 -21.83 -9.58 -11.76
CA ILE A 115 -20.89 -10.63 -12.25
C ILE A 115 -20.45 -10.37 -13.71
N ARG A 116 -20.55 -9.12 -14.16
CA ARG A 116 -19.67 -8.59 -15.21
C ARG A 116 -18.77 -7.52 -14.59
#